data_AF-A0A957WHK0-F1
#
_entry.id   AF-A0A957WHK0-F1
#
_cell.length_a   1.000
_cell.length_b   1.000
_cell.length_c   1.000
_cell.angle_alpha   90.00
_cell.angle_beta   90.00
_cell.angle_gamma   90.00
#
_symmetry.space_group_name_H-M   'P 1'
#
loop_
_entity.id
_entity.type
_entity.pdbx_description
1 polymer ?
#
loop_
_entity_poly.entity_id
_entity_poly.type
_entity_poly.pdbx_seq_one_letter_code
_entity_poly.pdbx_strand_id
1 'polypeptide(L)'
;IVARPAGRPGEKPEHGSPLFSRRYGQSTAVVIFDNVFVPWERVFVGGEWEHSGAVTYNYATHHRHSCIGARAGFGDLLIGAGALMCEANGLDPDRKANLRDPMVELIKITEGFYACGVAASVYAVHDPYSNSFMPEPVFANIGKLLLATQIYDMHRLAHEVSGGLIVALPGPDEDHNPATAATLAEVLRANPDVPYDKRIEVARFIEDLTASYQGGWYSLISLHGGGSPAAMRQEIWRNYPVGDKVDLVERLLDRGILADNDRPITRNKQPGRCCAAGCNHPGQAIMVPLPTSGSDCSS
;
A
#
# COMPACT_ATOMS: atom_id res chain seq x y z
N ILE A 1 0.23 29.90 1.67
CA ILE A 1 0.11 28.50 1.20
C ILE A 1 -0.03 28.54 -0.31
N VAL A 2 0.87 27.89 -1.05
CA VAL A 2 0.81 27.78 -2.50
C VAL A 2 0.31 26.38 -2.84
N ALA A 3 -0.97 26.26 -3.18
CA ALA A 3 -1.64 24.97 -3.37
C ALA A 3 -1.88 24.63 -4.84
N ARG A 4 -1.81 23.34 -5.14
CA ARG A 4 -2.22 22.78 -6.42
C ARG A 4 -3.65 22.24 -6.33
N PRO A 5 -4.57 22.55 -7.26
CA PRO A 5 -5.91 21.97 -7.23
C PRO A 5 -5.88 20.43 -7.37
N ALA A 6 -6.82 19.77 -6.70
CA ALA A 6 -7.02 18.32 -6.77
C ALA A 6 -7.58 17.87 -8.13
N GLY A 7 -7.38 16.59 -8.46
CA GLY A 7 -7.92 15.97 -9.67
C GLY A 7 -7.06 16.25 -10.90
N ARG A 8 -7.68 16.69 -11.99
CA ARG A 8 -7.06 16.89 -13.30
C ARG A 8 -6.92 18.39 -13.65
N PRO A 9 -6.10 19.18 -12.91
CA PRO A 9 -6.05 20.63 -13.10
C PRO A 9 -5.50 21.01 -14.47
N GLY A 10 -6.26 21.83 -15.20
CA GLY A 10 -5.86 22.35 -16.51
C GLY A 10 -6.06 21.38 -17.68
N GLU A 11 -6.43 20.12 -17.41
CA GLU A 11 -6.85 19.21 -18.49
C GLU A 11 -8.27 19.58 -18.93
N LYS A 12 -8.43 19.74 -20.24
CA LYS A 12 -9.75 19.68 -20.84
C LYS A 12 -10.17 18.21 -20.81
N PRO A 13 -11.35 17.86 -20.28
CA PRO A 13 -11.82 16.49 -20.35
C PRO A 13 -12.10 16.14 -21.82
N GLU A 14 -11.12 15.51 -22.48
CA GLU A 14 -11.20 15.11 -23.89
C GLU A 14 -12.24 14.01 -24.12
N HIS A 15 -12.79 13.47 -23.03
CA HIS A 15 -13.37 12.14 -22.94
C HIS A 15 -14.61 12.09 -22.02
N GLY A 16 -15.12 13.26 -21.64
CA GLY A 16 -16.28 13.43 -20.76
C GLY A 16 -15.83 13.80 -19.35
N SER A 17 -16.78 14.18 -18.49
CA SER A 17 -16.44 14.51 -17.11
C SER A 17 -15.85 13.27 -16.40
N PRO A 18 -14.64 13.35 -15.84
CA PRO A 18 -13.97 12.18 -15.27
C PRO A 18 -14.76 11.65 -14.07
N LEU A 19 -15.17 10.38 -14.12
CA LEU A 19 -16.18 9.85 -13.19
C LEU A 19 -15.69 9.84 -11.74
N PHE A 20 -14.42 9.52 -11.51
CA PHE A 20 -13.83 9.45 -10.17
C PHE A 20 -13.19 10.79 -9.79
N SER A 21 -12.28 11.28 -10.62
CA SER A 21 -11.40 12.41 -10.27
C SER A 21 -12.10 13.77 -10.23
N ARG A 22 -13.33 13.88 -10.76
CA ARG A 22 -14.19 15.08 -10.56
C ARG A 22 -14.76 15.20 -9.15
N ARG A 23 -14.88 14.08 -8.43
CA ARG A 23 -15.46 14.02 -7.07
C ARG A 23 -14.39 13.79 -6.01
N TYR A 24 -13.39 12.98 -6.34
CA TYR A 24 -12.36 12.54 -5.42
C TYR A 24 -10.98 12.90 -5.94
N GLY A 25 -10.17 13.57 -5.14
CA GLY A 25 -8.81 13.92 -5.51
C GLY A 25 -8.03 14.38 -4.30
N GLN A 26 -6.72 14.50 -4.47
CA GLN A 26 -5.82 14.99 -3.44
C GLN A 26 -5.17 16.29 -3.92
N SER A 27 -5.09 17.28 -3.03
CA SER A 27 -4.36 18.53 -3.25
C SER A 27 -3.06 18.48 -2.46
N THR A 28 -1.99 18.97 -3.07
CA THR A 28 -0.72 19.21 -2.40
C THR A 28 -0.42 20.69 -2.38
N ALA A 29 0.28 21.16 -1.34
CA ALA A 29 0.62 22.56 -1.21
C ALA A 29 2.00 22.75 -0.58
N VAL A 30 2.65 23.83 -0.98
CA VAL A 30 3.84 24.34 -0.30
C VAL A 30 3.38 25.35 0.76
N VAL A 31 3.71 25.07 2.01
CA VAL A 31 3.44 25.97 3.14
C VAL A 31 4.73 26.71 3.47
N ILE A 32 4.71 28.04 3.31
CA ILE A 32 5.85 28.93 3.60
C ILE A 32 5.55 29.63 4.92
N PHE A 33 6.47 29.51 5.87
CA PHE A 33 6.42 30.21 7.15
C PHE A 33 7.39 31.39 7.09
N ASP A 34 6.88 32.61 7.09
CA ASP A 34 7.67 33.85 7.21
C ASP A 34 7.41 34.47 8.58
N ASN A 35 8.41 34.38 9.47
CA ASN A 35 8.38 34.90 10.84
C ASN A 35 7.06 34.64 11.59
N VAL A 36 6.52 33.42 11.44
CA VAL A 36 5.24 33.04 12.02
C VAL A 36 5.40 32.89 13.54
N PHE A 37 4.64 33.69 14.29
CA PHE A 37 4.54 33.53 15.74
C PHE A 37 3.77 32.23 16.07
N VAL A 38 4.40 31.34 16.84
CA VAL A 38 3.78 30.13 17.38
C VAL A 38 3.65 30.31 18.89
N PRO A 39 2.43 30.40 19.44
CA PRO A 39 2.27 30.59 20.88
C PRO A 39 2.65 29.30 21.63
N TRP A 40 3.16 29.43 22.86
CA TRP A 40 3.79 28.33 23.60
C TRP A 40 2.87 27.12 23.82
N GLU A 41 1.57 27.32 23.93
CA GLU A 41 0.58 26.23 24.03
C GLU A 41 0.45 25.37 22.76
N ARG A 42 1.08 25.79 21.65
CA ARG A 42 1.18 25.04 20.38
C ARG A 42 2.59 24.54 20.08
N VAL A 43 3.53 24.67 21.03
CA VAL A 43 4.89 24.13 20.92
C VAL A 43 4.93 22.78 21.62
N PHE A 44 5.16 21.71 20.85
CA PHE A 44 5.21 20.34 21.38
C PHE A 44 6.62 19.82 21.64
N VAL A 45 7.62 20.31 20.89
CA VAL A 45 9.06 20.03 21.06
C VAL A 45 9.82 21.33 20.77
N GLY A 46 10.73 21.73 21.66
CA GLY A 46 11.25 23.10 21.77
C GLY A 46 12.76 23.21 21.97
N GLY A 47 13.54 22.42 21.23
CA GLY A 47 15.01 22.42 21.31
C GLY A 47 15.63 21.04 21.52
N GLU A 48 14.82 20.04 21.89
CA GLU A 48 15.21 18.66 22.16
C GLU A 48 15.41 17.85 20.87
N TRP A 49 16.38 18.25 20.05
CA TRP A 49 16.65 17.67 18.73
C TRP A 49 16.96 16.16 18.75
N GLU A 50 17.43 15.63 19.87
CA GLU A 50 17.73 14.21 20.09
C GLU A 50 16.49 13.32 19.87
N HIS A 51 15.28 13.86 20.07
CA HIS A 51 14.02 13.13 19.90
C HIS A 51 13.46 13.18 18.48
N SER A 52 14.03 13.98 17.58
CA SER A 52 13.53 14.16 16.20
C SER A 52 13.43 12.85 15.41
N GLY A 53 14.39 11.94 15.61
CA GLY A 53 14.40 10.62 14.99
C GLY A 53 13.25 9.74 15.45
N ALA A 54 12.98 9.69 16.76
CA ALA A 54 11.90 8.90 17.33
C ALA A 54 10.51 9.39 16.86
N VAL A 55 10.30 10.71 16.85
CA VAL A 55 9.06 11.32 16.35
C VAL A 55 8.83 10.96 14.88
N THR A 56 9.87 11.10 14.05
CA THR A 56 9.79 10.79 12.62
C THR A 56 9.55 9.29 12.38
N TYR A 57 10.22 8.42 13.14
CA TYR A 57 10.05 6.98 13.05
C TYR A 57 8.62 6.55 13.41
N ASN A 58 8.09 7.06 14.52
CA ASN A 58 6.74 6.74 14.98
C ASN A 58 5.68 7.22 14.00
N TYR A 59 5.81 8.46 13.50
CA TYR A 59 4.93 8.99 12.45
C TYR A 59 5.01 8.16 11.17
N ALA A 60 6.21 7.89 10.67
CA ALA A 60 6.40 7.17 9.42
C ALA A 60 5.84 5.74 9.50
N THR A 61 5.99 5.07 10.64
CA THR A 61 5.43 3.72 10.86
C THR A 61 3.91 3.74 10.76
N HIS A 62 3.23 4.66 11.45
CA HIS A 62 1.78 4.84 11.34
C HIS A 62 1.35 5.21 9.92
N HIS A 63 2.07 6.13 9.28
CA HIS A 63 1.70 6.58 7.95
C HIS A 63 1.83 5.44 6.92
N ARG A 64 2.93 4.67 6.98
CA ARG A 64 3.13 3.47 6.14
C ARG A 64 2.03 2.44 6.36
N HIS A 65 1.62 2.21 7.61
CA HIS A 65 0.46 1.37 7.94
C HIS A 65 -0.83 1.89 7.29
N SER A 66 -1.16 3.17 7.47
CA SER A 66 -2.38 3.75 6.90
C SER A 66 -2.41 3.75 5.37
N CYS A 67 -1.25 3.90 4.72
CA CYS A 67 -1.13 3.84 3.26
C CYS A 67 -1.52 2.48 2.70
N ILE A 68 -1.29 1.39 3.44
CA ILE A 68 -1.64 0.04 3.02
C ILE A 68 -3.16 -0.06 2.83
N GLY A 69 -3.95 0.31 3.85
CA GLY A 69 -5.40 0.24 3.78
C GLY A 69 -5.99 1.15 2.69
N ALA A 70 -5.49 2.40 2.60
CA ALA A 70 -5.95 3.34 1.59
C ALA A 70 -5.68 2.88 0.14
N ARG A 71 -4.65 2.05 -0.08
CA ARG A 71 -4.33 1.51 -1.41
C ARG A 71 -4.93 0.14 -1.67
N ALA A 72 -5.32 -0.60 -0.64
CA ALA A 72 -6.13 -1.79 -0.81
C ALA A 72 -7.46 -1.41 -1.48
N GLY A 73 -8.11 -0.35 -0.98
CA GLY A 73 -9.31 0.19 -1.59
C GLY A 73 -9.11 0.69 -3.03
N PHE A 74 -7.91 1.18 -3.40
CA PHE A 74 -7.60 1.50 -4.80
C PHE A 74 -7.49 0.24 -5.66
N GLY A 75 -6.87 -0.83 -5.14
CA GLY A 75 -6.87 -2.15 -5.78
C GLY A 75 -8.28 -2.67 -6.01
N ASP A 76 -9.19 -2.52 -5.02
CA ASP A 76 -10.59 -2.93 -5.15
C ASP A 76 -11.31 -2.17 -6.28
N LEU A 77 -11.02 -0.88 -6.49
CA LEU A 77 -11.56 -0.13 -7.62
C LEU A 77 -11.10 -0.73 -8.95
N LEU A 78 -9.84 -1.13 -9.07
CA LEU A 78 -9.30 -1.74 -10.29
C LEU A 78 -9.90 -3.13 -10.53
N ILE A 79 -10.03 -3.95 -9.49
CA ILE A 79 -10.65 -5.28 -9.55
C ILE A 79 -12.11 -5.15 -9.98
N GLY A 80 -12.89 -4.32 -9.28
CA GLY A 80 -14.30 -4.10 -9.60
C GLY A 80 -14.50 -3.57 -11.01
N ALA A 81 -13.70 -2.59 -11.44
CA ALA A 81 -13.80 -2.06 -12.79
C ALA A 81 -13.38 -3.08 -13.86
N GLY A 82 -12.35 -3.89 -13.59
CA GLY A 82 -11.95 -5.00 -14.47
C GLY A 82 -13.06 -6.02 -14.66
N ALA A 83 -13.73 -6.43 -13.57
CA ALA A 83 -14.88 -7.33 -13.62
C ALA A 83 -16.04 -6.74 -14.43
N LEU A 84 -16.37 -5.46 -14.21
CA LEU A 84 -17.39 -4.75 -14.99
C LEU A 84 -17.02 -4.64 -16.48
N MET A 85 -15.74 -4.46 -16.81
CA MET A 85 -15.30 -4.48 -18.21
C MET A 85 -15.45 -5.85 -18.85
N CYS A 86 -15.18 -6.94 -18.13
CA CYS A 86 -15.44 -8.29 -18.63
C CYS A 86 -16.93 -8.46 -18.96
N GLU A 87 -17.82 -8.10 -18.04
CA GLU A 87 -19.28 -8.17 -18.24
C GLU A 87 -19.74 -7.30 -19.43
N ALA A 88 -19.28 -6.05 -19.51
CA ALA A 88 -19.62 -5.13 -20.59
C ALA A 88 -19.08 -5.60 -21.96
N ASN A 89 -17.98 -6.36 -21.96
CA ASN A 89 -17.42 -7.00 -23.15
C ASN A 89 -18.08 -8.35 -23.48
N GLY A 90 -18.98 -8.87 -22.64
CA GLY A 90 -19.63 -10.17 -22.83
C GLY A 90 -18.67 -11.34 -22.59
N LEU A 91 -17.66 -11.11 -21.77
CA LEU A 91 -16.61 -12.08 -21.44
C LEU A 91 -16.81 -12.58 -20.01
N ASP A 92 -16.73 -13.90 -19.87
CA ASP A 92 -16.87 -14.59 -18.59
C ASP A 92 -15.46 -15.01 -18.08
N PRO A 93 -14.94 -14.38 -17.00
CA PRO A 93 -13.66 -14.74 -16.41
C PRO A 93 -13.61 -16.20 -15.96
N ASP A 94 -14.71 -16.81 -15.53
CA ASP A 94 -14.72 -18.22 -15.10
C ASP A 94 -14.41 -19.18 -16.25
N ARG A 95 -14.73 -18.77 -17.49
CA ARG A 95 -14.47 -19.54 -18.71
C ARG A 95 -13.17 -19.13 -19.42
N LYS A 96 -12.65 -17.93 -19.17
CA LYS A 96 -11.51 -17.34 -19.88
C LYS A 96 -10.33 -17.12 -18.93
N ALA A 97 -9.43 -18.09 -18.86
CA ALA A 97 -8.23 -18.04 -18.00
C ALA A 97 -7.37 -16.79 -18.27
N ASN A 98 -7.25 -16.36 -19.52
CA ASN A 98 -6.48 -15.16 -19.88
C ASN A 98 -7.05 -13.83 -19.33
N LEU A 99 -8.27 -13.83 -18.76
CA LEU A 99 -8.85 -12.70 -18.03
C LEU A 99 -8.84 -12.96 -16.52
N ARG A 100 -9.12 -14.19 -16.11
CA ARG A 100 -9.10 -14.60 -14.70
C ARG A 100 -7.71 -14.53 -14.09
N ASP A 101 -6.67 -14.98 -14.77
CA ASP A 101 -5.34 -15.08 -14.20
C ASP A 101 -4.77 -13.68 -13.86
N PRO A 102 -4.89 -12.65 -14.74
CA PRO A 102 -4.55 -11.27 -14.37
C PRO A 102 -5.37 -10.72 -13.20
N MET A 103 -6.67 -11.04 -13.14
CA MET A 103 -7.54 -10.66 -12.01
C MET A 103 -7.10 -11.30 -10.70
N VAL A 104 -6.74 -12.58 -10.72
CA VAL A 104 -6.21 -13.31 -9.55
C VAL A 104 -4.88 -12.70 -9.09
N GLU A 105 -4.00 -12.35 -10.03
CA GLU A 105 -2.75 -11.66 -9.69
C GLU A 105 -2.99 -10.29 -9.06
N LEU A 106 -3.97 -9.52 -9.56
CA LEU A 106 -4.34 -8.23 -9.00
C LEU A 106 -4.92 -8.36 -7.59
N ILE A 107 -5.78 -9.36 -7.36
CA ILE A 107 -6.32 -9.70 -6.04
C ILE A 107 -5.19 -10.10 -5.10
N LYS A 108 -4.27 -10.97 -5.53
CA LYS A 108 -3.13 -11.42 -4.73
C LYS A 108 -2.25 -10.25 -4.29
N ILE A 109 -1.96 -9.30 -5.17
CA ILE A 109 -1.18 -8.11 -4.82
C ILE A 109 -1.94 -7.27 -3.79
N THR A 110 -3.21 -6.97 -4.06
CA THR A 110 -4.08 -6.13 -3.22
C THR A 110 -4.22 -6.70 -1.81
N GLU A 111 -4.64 -7.96 -1.72
CA GLU A 111 -4.80 -8.67 -0.45
C GLU A 111 -3.47 -8.96 0.23
N GLY A 112 -2.40 -9.21 -0.54
CA GLY A 112 -1.07 -9.51 -0.02
C GLY A 112 -0.49 -8.37 0.81
N PHE A 113 -0.54 -7.13 0.30
CA PHE A 113 -0.10 -5.99 1.10
C PHE A 113 -1.13 -5.63 2.18
N TYR A 114 -2.44 -5.80 1.93
CA TYR A 114 -3.48 -5.52 2.93
C TYR A 114 -3.33 -6.41 4.18
N ALA A 115 -3.05 -7.71 3.98
CA ALA A 115 -2.74 -8.65 5.05
C ALA A 115 -1.56 -8.19 5.92
N CYS A 116 -0.55 -7.53 5.34
CA CYS A 116 0.54 -6.93 6.12
C CYS A 116 0.04 -5.78 6.99
N GLY A 117 -0.91 -4.97 6.52
CA GLY A 117 -1.54 -3.92 7.32
C GLY A 117 -2.33 -4.48 8.49
N VAL A 118 -3.10 -5.55 8.25
CA VAL A 118 -3.81 -6.29 9.31
C VAL A 118 -2.83 -6.87 10.32
N ALA A 119 -1.76 -7.53 9.87
CA ALA A 119 -0.72 -8.07 10.75
C ALA A 119 -0.05 -6.96 11.58
N ALA A 120 0.26 -5.81 10.97
CA ALA A 120 0.81 -4.67 11.66
C ALA A 120 -0.12 -4.13 12.77
N SER A 121 -1.44 -4.18 12.56
CA SER A 121 -2.44 -3.84 13.59
C SER A 121 -2.56 -4.90 14.67
N VAL A 122 -2.63 -6.19 14.30
CA VAL A 122 -2.81 -7.30 15.24
C VAL A 122 -1.60 -7.45 16.17
N TYR A 123 -0.40 -7.26 15.64
CA TYR A 123 0.85 -7.30 16.40
C TYR A 123 1.29 -5.92 16.92
N ALA A 124 0.40 -4.94 16.92
CA ALA A 124 0.70 -3.62 17.47
C ALA A 124 1.07 -3.71 18.95
N VAL A 125 1.98 -2.85 19.38
CA VAL A 125 2.47 -2.80 20.77
C VAL A 125 1.88 -1.58 21.46
N HIS A 126 1.31 -1.77 22.64
CA HIS A 126 0.84 -0.67 23.48
C HIS A 126 2.03 0.22 23.89
N ASP A 127 1.92 1.52 23.62
CA ASP A 127 2.90 2.50 24.04
C ASP A 127 2.59 2.96 25.47
N PRO A 128 3.50 2.72 26.44
CA PRO A 128 3.22 2.97 27.85
C PRO A 128 3.15 4.45 28.24
N TYR A 129 3.61 5.36 27.37
CA TYR A 129 3.69 6.79 27.68
C TYR A 129 2.50 7.57 27.11
N SER A 130 2.05 7.21 25.90
CA SER A 130 0.94 7.86 25.20
C SER A 130 -0.40 7.13 25.36
N ASN A 131 -0.39 5.90 25.88
CA ASN A 131 -1.55 4.98 25.90
C ASN A 131 -2.14 4.71 24.50
N SER A 132 -1.34 4.91 23.46
CA SER A 132 -1.68 4.56 22.08
C SER A 132 -1.14 3.16 21.74
N PHE A 133 -1.41 2.68 20.53
CA PHE A 133 -0.82 1.47 19.99
C PHE A 133 0.08 1.81 18.80
N MET A 134 1.33 1.36 18.86
CA MET A 134 2.28 1.44 17.76
C MET A 134 2.05 0.26 16.81
N PRO A 135 1.71 0.51 15.52
CA PRO A 135 1.66 -0.55 14.53
C PRO A 135 3.00 -1.25 14.44
N GLU A 136 2.97 -2.54 14.17
CA GLU A 136 4.20 -3.29 14.12
C GLU A 136 5.08 -2.84 12.93
N PRO A 137 6.32 -2.38 13.19
CA PRO A 137 7.11 -1.68 12.20
C PRO A 137 7.54 -2.56 11.02
N VAL A 138 7.89 -3.83 11.22
CA VAL A 138 8.31 -4.72 10.13
C VAL A 138 7.17 -4.91 9.13
N PHE A 139 5.98 -5.27 9.59
CA PHE A 139 4.82 -5.48 8.72
C PHE A 139 4.31 -4.19 8.07
N ALA A 140 4.31 -3.07 8.79
CA ALA A 140 3.95 -1.76 8.21
C ALA A 140 4.89 -1.38 7.05
N ASN A 141 6.20 -1.64 7.21
CA ASN A 141 7.18 -1.39 6.16
C ASN A 141 7.08 -2.38 4.99
N ILE A 142 6.88 -3.69 5.28
CA ILE A 142 6.73 -4.71 4.23
C ILE A 142 5.48 -4.41 3.38
N GLY A 143 4.33 -4.17 3.99
CA GLY A 143 3.09 -3.91 3.25
C GLY A 143 3.21 -2.66 2.37
N LYS A 144 3.75 -1.56 2.91
CA LYS A 144 3.98 -0.35 2.11
C LYS A 144 5.01 -0.59 0.99
N LEU A 145 6.03 -1.41 1.22
CA LEU A 145 7.05 -1.74 0.22
C LEU A 145 6.47 -2.59 -0.92
N LEU A 146 5.72 -3.65 -0.60
CA LEU A 146 5.03 -4.49 -1.58
C LEU A 146 4.18 -3.64 -2.52
N LEU A 147 3.30 -2.83 -1.92
CA LEU A 147 2.50 -1.82 -2.63
C LEU A 147 3.36 -0.91 -3.51
N ALA A 148 4.43 -0.32 -2.96
CA ALA A 148 5.26 0.64 -3.69
C ALA A 148 5.92 0.02 -4.92
N THR A 149 6.32 -1.24 -4.83
CA THR A 149 7.02 -1.95 -5.90
C THR A 149 6.10 -2.60 -6.92
N GLN A 150 4.81 -2.74 -6.61
CA GLN A 150 3.84 -3.46 -7.46
C GLN A 150 2.71 -2.57 -7.99
N ILE A 151 2.68 -1.27 -7.67
CA ILE A 151 1.63 -0.37 -8.16
C ILE A 151 1.52 -0.35 -9.69
N TYR A 152 2.64 -0.40 -10.41
CA TYR A 152 2.62 -0.43 -11.87
C TYR A 152 2.15 -1.78 -12.42
N ASP A 153 2.41 -2.88 -11.70
CA ASP A 153 1.83 -4.18 -12.02
C ASP A 153 0.32 -4.17 -11.83
N MET A 154 -0.20 -3.52 -10.77
CA MET A 154 -1.65 -3.37 -10.58
C MET A 154 -2.30 -2.65 -11.78
N HIS A 155 -1.69 -1.56 -12.26
CA HIS A 155 -2.17 -0.84 -13.44
C HIS A 155 -2.09 -1.72 -14.70
N ARG A 156 -0.95 -2.40 -14.93
CA ARG A 156 -0.76 -3.31 -16.08
C ARG A 156 -1.83 -4.41 -16.09
N LEU A 157 -2.09 -5.04 -14.95
CA LEU A 157 -3.10 -6.11 -14.82
C LEU A 157 -4.50 -5.56 -15.10
N ALA A 158 -4.82 -4.36 -14.61
CA ALA A 158 -6.09 -3.70 -14.94
C ALA A 158 -6.23 -3.43 -16.45
N HIS A 159 -5.14 -3.02 -17.12
CA HIS A 159 -5.11 -2.78 -18.57
C HIS A 159 -5.27 -4.07 -19.39
N GLU A 160 -4.67 -5.17 -18.94
CA GLU A 160 -4.82 -6.49 -19.56
C GLU A 160 -6.28 -6.95 -19.55
N VAL A 161 -6.99 -6.69 -18.45
CA VAL A 161 -8.41 -7.07 -18.30
C VAL A 161 -9.34 -6.12 -19.04
N SER A 162 -9.07 -4.81 -19.02
CA SER A 162 -9.94 -3.80 -19.62
C SER A 162 -9.85 -3.74 -21.15
N GLY A 163 -8.68 -4.09 -21.71
CA GLY A 163 -8.37 -3.91 -23.13
C GLY A 163 -8.15 -2.45 -23.53
N GLY A 164 -7.81 -2.23 -24.80
CA GLY A 164 -7.38 -0.91 -25.31
C GLY A 164 -8.47 0.15 -25.46
N LEU A 165 -9.74 -0.21 -25.28
CA LEU A 165 -10.85 0.74 -25.41
C LEU A 165 -10.71 1.92 -24.45
N ILE A 166 -10.12 1.69 -23.26
CA ILE A 166 -9.92 2.72 -22.23
C ILE A 166 -9.10 3.93 -22.71
N VAL A 167 -8.31 3.81 -23.80
CA VAL A 167 -7.56 4.93 -24.41
C VAL A 167 -7.99 5.24 -25.84
N ALA A 168 -8.94 4.48 -26.39
CA ALA A 168 -9.38 4.62 -27.78
C ALA A 168 -10.81 5.17 -27.91
N LEU A 169 -11.51 5.42 -26.80
CA LEU A 169 -12.86 5.95 -26.83
C LEU A 169 -12.90 7.39 -27.40
N PRO A 170 -13.82 7.69 -28.33
CA PRO A 170 -14.03 9.04 -28.86
C PRO A 170 -14.40 10.04 -27.76
N GLY A 171 -14.05 11.31 -27.98
CA GLY A 171 -14.40 12.37 -27.04
C GLY A 171 -15.89 12.69 -26.98
N PRO A 172 -16.34 13.53 -26.03
CA PRO A 172 -17.74 13.91 -25.88
C PRO A 172 -18.28 14.58 -27.12
N ASP A 173 -17.46 15.36 -27.82
CA ASP A 173 -17.87 16.10 -29.01
C ASP A 173 -18.21 15.13 -30.16
N GLU A 174 -17.49 14.01 -30.26
CA GLU A 174 -17.77 12.93 -31.22
C GLU A 174 -18.87 11.97 -30.75
N ASP A 175 -18.95 11.67 -29.45
CA ASP A 175 -19.91 10.72 -28.85
C ASP A 175 -21.33 11.32 -28.73
N HIS A 176 -21.45 12.63 -28.55
CA HIS A 176 -22.75 13.34 -28.52
C HIS A 176 -23.17 13.89 -29.89
N ASN A 177 -22.38 13.64 -30.94
CA ASN A 177 -22.73 14.08 -32.29
C ASN A 177 -23.93 13.25 -32.81
N PRO A 178 -25.11 13.86 -33.04
CA PRO A 178 -26.30 13.13 -33.46
C PRO A 178 -26.12 12.38 -34.79
N ALA A 179 -25.17 12.82 -35.64
CA ALA A 179 -24.88 12.18 -36.92
C ALA A 179 -24.11 10.86 -36.78
N THR A 180 -23.33 10.68 -35.70
CA THR A 180 -22.46 9.51 -35.51
C THR A 180 -22.83 8.66 -34.30
N ALA A 181 -23.61 9.19 -33.36
CA ALA A 181 -23.93 8.52 -32.10
C ALA A 181 -24.55 7.11 -32.28
N ALA A 182 -25.49 6.95 -33.22
CA ALA A 182 -26.10 5.64 -33.49
C ALA A 182 -25.07 4.63 -34.04
N THR A 183 -24.22 5.07 -34.97
CA THR A 183 -23.16 4.23 -35.55
C THR A 183 -22.11 3.87 -34.50
N LEU A 184 -21.71 4.82 -33.64
CA LEU A 184 -20.77 4.58 -32.54
C LEU A 184 -21.34 3.55 -31.57
N ALA A 185 -22.59 3.71 -31.16
CA ALA A 185 -23.25 2.74 -30.29
C ALA A 185 -23.36 1.35 -30.93
N GLU A 186 -23.53 1.26 -32.25
CA GLU A 186 -23.56 -0.01 -32.97
C GLU A 186 -22.18 -0.69 -33.03
N VAL A 187 -21.12 0.04 -33.38
CA VAL A 187 -19.77 -0.53 -33.60
C VAL A 187 -18.94 -0.67 -32.33
N LEU A 188 -19.27 0.08 -31.28
CA LEU A 188 -18.58 0.06 -29.99
C LEU A 188 -19.40 -0.60 -28.88
N ARG A 189 -20.56 -1.21 -29.18
CA ARG A 189 -21.16 -2.19 -28.26
C ARG A 189 -20.42 -3.52 -28.38
N ALA A 190 -20.36 -4.27 -27.28
CA ALA A 190 -19.82 -5.63 -27.28
C ALA A 190 -20.86 -6.63 -26.80
N ASN A 191 -21.22 -6.61 -25.52
CA ASN A 191 -22.32 -7.42 -25.01
C ASN A 191 -23.68 -6.85 -25.45
N PRO A 192 -24.57 -7.61 -26.12
CA PRO A 192 -25.90 -7.12 -26.49
C PRO A 192 -26.79 -6.81 -25.28
N ASP A 193 -26.54 -7.43 -24.13
CA ASP A 193 -27.30 -7.23 -22.89
C ASP A 193 -26.84 -5.99 -22.11
N VAL A 194 -25.71 -5.39 -22.48
CA VAL A 194 -25.17 -4.19 -21.84
C VAL A 194 -25.27 -3.00 -22.79
N PRO A 195 -26.00 -1.94 -22.41
CA PRO A 195 -26.06 -0.71 -23.18
C PRO A 195 -24.67 -0.10 -23.43
N TYR A 196 -24.48 0.50 -24.61
CA TYR A 196 -23.20 1.11 -25.01
C TYR A 196 -22.73 2.19 -24.01
N ASP A 197 -23.64 3.05 -23.55
CA ASP A 197 -23.35 4.10 -22.57
C ASP A 197 -22.78 3.54 -21.26
N LYS A 198 -23.19 2.33 -20.86
CA LYS A 198 -22.66 1.66 -19.66
C LYS A 198 -21.27 1.07 -19.88
N ARG A 199 -21.01 0.51 -21.06
CA ARG A 199 -19.67 0.03 -21.41
C ARG A 199 -18.64 1.18 -21.39
N ILE A 200 -18.99 2.33 -21.97
CA ILE A 200 -18.06 3.47 -22.01
C ILE A 200 -17.85 4.09 -20.63
N GLU A 201 -18.86 4.14 -19.76
CA GLU A 201 -18.70 4.63 -18.38
C GLU A 201 -17.63 3.84 -17.62
N VAL A 202 -17.64 2.51 -17.71
CA VAL A 202 -16.64 1.66 -17.05
C VAL A 202 -15.25 1.87 -17.66
N ALA A 203 -15.16 1.95 -18.99
CA ALA A 203 -13.88 2.19 -19.67
C ALA A 203 -13.29 3.57 -19.28
N ARG A 204 -14.11 4.62 -19.23
CA ARG A 204 -13.71 5.96 -18.76
C ARG A 204 -13.31 5.97 -17.29
N PHE A 205 -13.95 5.15 -16.46
CA PHE A 205 -13.56 5.01 -15.06
C PHE A 205 -12.14 4.44 -14.93
N ILE A 206 -11.81 3.37 -15.67
CA ILE A 206 -10.46 2.77 -15.64
C ILE A 206 -9.41 3.73 -16.22
N GLU A 207 -9.72 4.42 -17.32
CA GLU A 207 -8.87 5.47 -17.89
C GLU A 207 -8.53 6.53 -16.83
N ASP A 208 -9.54 7.04 -16.13
CA ASP A 208 -9.38 8.06 -15.10
C ASP A 208 -8.45 7.61 -13.96
N LEU A 209 -8.53 6.32 -13.58
CA LEU A 209 -7.67 5.75 -12.53
C LEU A 209 -6.24 5.43 -12.97
N THR A 210 -6.00 5.19 -14.27
CA THR A 210 -4.74 4.54 -14.70
C THR A 210 -4.02 5.18 -15.88
N ALA A 211 -4.72 5.96 -16.72
CA ALA A 211 -4.21 6.53 -17.96
C ALA A 211 -4.42 8.05 -18.08
N SER A 212 -4.80 8.73 -16.99
CA SER A 212 -4.97 10.18 -16.92
C SER A 212 -3.83 10.87 -16.15
N TYR A 213 -3.82 12.21 -16.12
CA TYR A 213 -2.99 12.96 -15.15
C TYR A 213 -3.15 12.42 -13.73
N GLN A 214 -4.39 12.17 -13.31
CA GLN A 214 -4.69 11.67 -11.98
C GLN A 214 -4.22 10.22 -11.79
N GLY A 215 -4.26 9.38 -12.83
CA GLY A 215 -3.72 8.02 -12.79
C GLY A 215 -2.19 7.99 -12.64
N GLY A 216 -1.49 8.88 -13.36
CA GLY A 216 -0.05 9.09 -13.19
C GLY A 216 0.30 9.64 -11.80
N TRP A 217 -0.54 10.52 -11.26
CA TRP A 217 -0.40 11.00 -9.89
C TRP A 217 -0.57 9.86 -8.87
N TYR A 218 -1.64 9.06 -8.99
CA TYR A 218 -1.92 7.93 -8.10
C TYR A 218 -0.79 6.89 -8.08
N SER A 219 -0.17 6.60 -9.22
CA SER A 219 0.95 5.65 -9.26
C SER A 219 2.17 6.18 -8.48
N LEU A 220 2.56 7.43 -8.71
CA LEU A 220 3.70 8.05 -8.03
C LEU A 220 3.48 8.25 -6.53
N ILE A 221 2.29 8.70 -6.11
CA ILE A 221 2.01 8.86 -4.68
C ILE A 221 1.89 7.50 -3.99
N SER A 222 1.45 6.44 -4.67
CA SER A 222 1.46 5.08 -4.12
C SER A 222 2.88 4.58 -3.93
N LEU A 223 3.79 4.94 -4.82
CA LEU A 223 5.20 4.57 -4.71
C LEU A 223 5.88 5.33 -3.56
N HIS A 224 5.73 6.66 -3.48
CA HIS A 224 6.49 7.52 -2.57
C HIS A 224 5.77 8.05 -1.33
N GLY A 225 4.45 7.95 -1.23
CA GLY A 225 3.67 8.62 -0.17
C GLY A 225 4.09 8.27 1.26
N GLY A 226 4.52 7.02 1.49
CA GLY A 226 5.04 6.54 2.77
C GLY A 226 6.57 6.63 2.93
N GLY A 227 7.25 7.37 2.05
CA GLY A 227 8.71 7.39 1.89
C GLY A 227 9.21 6.52 0.73
N SER A 228 10.50 6.62 0.42
CA SER A 228 11.11 5.88 -0.68
C SER A 228 11.21 4.37 -0.38
N PRO A 229 11.20 3.50 -1.41
CA PRO A 229 11.48 2.07 -1.23
C PRO A 229 12.78 1.78 -0.48
N ALA A 230 13.81 2.62 -0.65
CA ALA A 230 15.06 2.49 0.08
C ALA A 230 14.88 2.69 1.59
N ALA A 231 14.11 3.71 2.01
CA ALA A 231 13.83 3.95 3.42
C ALA A 231 13.07 2.77 4.06
N MET A 232 12.11 2.19 3.34
CA MET A 232 11.36 1.02 3.82
C MET A 232 12.26 -0.22 3.95
N ARG A 233 13.12 -0.50 2.95
CA ARG A 233 14.09 -1.61 3.02
C ARG A 233 15.04 -1.45 4.21
N GLN A 234 15.50 -0.22 4.46
CA GLN A 234 16.36 0.08 5.60
C GLN A 234 15.65 -0.17 6.93
N GLU A 235 14.39 0.25 7.07
CA GLU A 235 13.62 0.01 8.29
C GLU A 235 13.28 -1.47 8.48
N ILE A 236 13.01 -2.22 7.42
CA ILE A 236 12.86 -3.68 7.52
C ILE A 236 14.15 -4.31 8.04
N TRP A 237 15.31 -3.97 7.47
CA TRP A 237 16.59 -4.53 7.92
C TRP A 237 16.93 -4.16 9.37
N ARG A 238 16.64 -2.91 9.78
CA ARG A 238 16.87 -2.44 11.15
C ARG A 238 16.00 -3.14 12.18
N ASN A 239 14.75 -3.44 11.85
CA ASN A 239 13.78 -3.93 12.82
C ASN A 239 13.48 -5.44 12.69
N TYR A 240 13.91 -6.11 11.62
CA TYR A 240 13.74 -7.54 11.47
C TYR A 240 14.78 -8.30 12.30
N PRO A 241 14.38 -9.26 13.15
CA PRO A 241 15.30 -9.95 14.05
C PRO A 241 16.12 -11.02 13.34
N VAL A 242 17.11 -10.60 12.55
CA VAL A 242 18.02 -11.50 11.82
C VAL A 242 18.83 -12.36 12.79
N GLY A 243 19.24 -11.79 13.93
CA GLY A 243 20.01 -12.51 14.96
C GLY A 243 19.27 -13.74 15.48
N ASP A 244 17.95 -13.67 15.64
CA ASP A 244 17.15 -14.83 16.07
C ASP A 244 17.15 -15.95 15.01
N LYS A 245 17.28 -15.59 13.73
CA LYS A 245 17.38 -16.56 12.63
C LYS A 245 18.78 -17.18 12.56
N VAL A 246 19.81 -16.41 12.88
CA VAL A 246 21.17 -16.93 13.05
C VAL A 246 21.21 -17.95 14.18
N ASP A 247 20.72 -17.59 15.37
CA ASP A 247 20.65 -18.47 16.53
C ASP A 247 19.86 -19.76 16.23
N LEU A 248 18.75 -19.65 15.49
CA LEU A 248 17.96 -20.81 15.05
C LEU A 248 18.81 -21.80 14.26
N VAL A 249 19.58 -21.33 13.27
CA VAL A 249 20.41 -22.17 12.41
C VAL A 249 21.61 -22.70 13.16
N GLU A 250 22.29 -21.88 13.97
CA GLU A 250 23.48 -22.31 14.73
C GLU A 250 23.15 -23.42 15.75
N ARG A 251 21.94 -23.42 16.32
CA ARG A 251 21.46 -24.54 17.13
C ARG A 251 21.35 -25.84 16.35
N LEU A 252 20.95 -25.79 15.07
CA LEU A 252 20.83 -26.98 14.21
C LEU A 252 22.17 -27.49 13.69
N LEU A 253 23.21 -26.64 13.72
CA LEU A 253 24.57 -27.01 13.32
C LEU A 253 25.36 -27.63 14.48
N ASP A 254 24.76 -27.76 15.67
CA ASP A 254 25.40 -28.20 16.93
C ASP A 254 26.66 -27.39 17.32
N ARG A 255 26.88 -26.23 16.68
CA ARG A 255 27.94 -25.25 16.94
C ARG A 255 27.69 -23.94 16.18
N GLY A 256 28.13 -22.83 16.76
CA GLY A 256 28.23 -21.56 16.03
C GLY A 256 29.28 -21.62 14.92
N ILE A 257 29.13 -20.78 13.90
CA ILE A 257 30.12 -20.67 12.80
C ILE A 257 31.46 -20.12 13.32
N LEU A 258 31.41 -19.27 14.35
CA LEU A 258 32.56 -18.71 15.04
C LEU A 258 32.34 -18.79 16.56
N ALA A 259 33.40 -19.01 17.33
CA ALA A 259 33.38 -18.98 18.79
C ALA A 259 33.41 -17.54 19.34
N ASP A 260 32.51 -16.69 18.83
CA ASP A 260 32.36 -15.29 19.25
C ASP A 260 30.88 -14.98 19.45
N ASN A 261 30.53 -14.56 20.67
CA ASN A 261 29.15 -14.26 21.06
C ASN A 261 28.75 -12.80 20.75
N ASP A 262 29.67 -11.90 20.43
CA ASP A 262 29.38 -10.47 20.16
C ASP A 262 29.48 -10.10 18.65
N ARG A 263 29.09 -11.05 17.80
CA ARG A 263 29.12 -10.83 16.35
C ARG A 263 28.08 -9.79 15.95
N PRO A 264 28.42 -8.84 15.05
CA PRO A 264 27.46 -7.83 14.57
C PRO A 264 26.14 -8.41 14.05
N ILE A 265 26.18 -9.60 13.42
CA ILE A 265 25.01 -10.26 12.83
C ILE A 265 24.04 -10.84 13.88
N THR A 266 24.51 -11.12 15.10
CA THR A 266 23.69 -11.66 16.19
C THR A 266 23.10 -10.56 17.07
N ARG A 267 23.46 -9.28 16.87
CA ARG A 267 23.02 -8.17 17.74
C ARG A 267 21.53 -7.80 17.59
N ASN A 268 20.93 -8.04 16.42
CA ASN A 268 19.52 -7.69 16.17
C ASN A 268 18.58 -8.86 16.49
N LYS A 269 18.13 -8.96 17.75
CA LYS A 269 17.26 -10.03 18.27
C LYS A 269 15.91 -9.44 18.73
N GLN A 270 14.79 -10.15 18.50
CA GLN A 270 13.47 -9.79 19.03
C GLN A 270 12.84 -11.01 19.73
N PRO A 271 12.95 -11.10 21.06
CA PRO A 271 12.38 -12.21 21.81
C PRO A 271 10.88 -12.42 21.50
N GLY A 272 10.48 -13.67 21.24
CA GLY A 272 9.07 -14.09 21.25
C GLY A 272 8.30 -14.05 19.92
N ARG A 273 8.89 -13.63 18.80
CA ARG A 273 8.14 -13.45 17.53
C ARG A 273 8.07 -14.66 16.61
N CYS A 274 9.05 -15.55 16.70
CA CYS A 274 8.99 -16.93 16.20
C CYS A 274 9.92 -17.74 17.09
N CYS A 275 9.42 -18.28 18.21
CA CYS A 275 10.22 -19.25 18.94
C CYS A 275 10.37 -20.51 18.07
N ALA A 276 11.50 -21.21 18.21
CA ALA A 276 11.70 -22.50 17.54
C ALA A 276 10.66 -23.57 17.95
N ALA A 277 9.84 -23.28 18.98
CA ALA A 277 8.77 -24.13 19.47
C ALA A 277 7.42 -23.93 18.72
N GLY A 278 7.26 -22.90 17.88
CA GLY A 278 6.01 -22.63 17.15
C GLY A 278 4.98 -21.79 17.92
N CYS A 279 3.86 -21.44 17.27
CA CYS A 279 2.76 -20.68 17.88
C CYS A 279 2.12 -21.48 19.03
N ASN A 280 2.00 -20.89 20.22
CA ASN A 280 1.35 -21.51 21.38
C ASN A 280 -0.01 -20.84 21.66
N HIS A 281 -0.99 -21.62 22.11
CA HIS A 281 -2.30 -21.10 22.49
C HIS A 281 -2.28 -20.41 23.88
N PRO A 282 -3.22 -19.48 24.16
CA PRO A 282 -3.35 -18.87 25.48
C PRO A 282 -3.51 -19.95 26.57
N GLY A 283 -2.62 -19.95 27.57
CA GLY A 283 -2.60 -20.94 28.65
C GLY A 283 -1.64 -22.12 28.47
N GLN A 284 -0.95 -22.21 27.32
CA GLN A 284 0.09 -23.22 27.10
C GLN A 284 1.42 -22.79 27.72
N ALA A 285 2.08 -23.68 28.47
CA ALA A 285 3.39 -23.43 29.05
C ALA A 285 4.43 -23.18 27.93
N ILE A 286 5.05 -22.01 27.96
CA ILE A 286 6.06 -21.61 26.98
C ILE A 286 7.44 -21.81 27.61
N MET A 287 8.37 -22.42 26.88
CA MET A 287 9.79 -22.44 27.27
C MET A 287 10.33 -21.01 27.24
N VAL A 288 10.44 -20.40 28.41
CA VAL A 288 11.18 -19.16 28.62
C VAL A 288 12.68 -19.46 28.74
N PRO A 289 13.56 -18.54 28.33
CA PRO A 289 14.99 -18.67 28.59
C PRO A 289 15.23 -18.91 30.08
N LEU A 290 16.08 -19.89 30.41
CA LEU A 290 16.54 -20.09 31.79
C LEU A 290 17.14 -18.77 32.29
N PRO A 291 16.74 -18.28 33.49
CA PRO A 291 17.35 -17.09 34.06
C PRO A 291 18.86 -17.31 34.13
N THR A 292 19.61 -16.33 33.65
CA THR A 292 21.07 -16.35 33.68
C THR A 292 21.51 -16.49 35.13
N SER A 293 22.16 -17.60 35.47
CA SER A 293 22.75 -17.80 36.78
C SER A 293 23.87 -16.76 36.99
N GLY A 294 23.57 -15.71 37.73
CA GLY A 294 24.52 -14.66 38.07
C GLY A 294 24.03 -13.82 39.24
N SER A 295 24.48 -14.22 40.42
CA SER A 295 24.60 -13.43 41.67
C SER A 295 23.34 -12.80 42.27
N ASP A 296 22.71 -13.52 43.20
CA ASP A 296 22.42 -13.02 44.54
C ASP A 296 22.06 -14.17 45.49
N CYS A 297 23.09 -14.84 46.01
CA CYS A 297 23.02 -15.49 47.32
C CYS A 297 24.06 -14.78 48.19
N SER A 298 23.65 -13.66 48.77
CA SER A 298 24.32 -13.06 49.92
C SER A 298 23.82 -13.77 51.19
N SER A 299 24.72 -14.54 51.79
CA SER A 299 24.77 -14.87 53.21
C SER A 299 26.22 -14.86 53.64
#